data_AF-A0A7X7WVN8-F1
#
_entry.id   AF-A0A7X7WVN8-F1
#
_cell.length_a   1.000
_cell.length_b   1.000
_cell.length_c   1.000
_cell.angle_alpha   90.00
_cell.angle_beta   90.00
_cell.angle_gamma   90.00
#
_symmetry.space_group_name_H-M   'P 1'
#
loop_
_entity.id
_entity.type
_entity.pdbx_description
1 polymer ?
#
loop_
_entity_poly.entity_id
_entity_poly.type
_entity_poly.pdbx_seq_one_letter_code
_entity_poly.pdbx_strand_id
1 'polypeptide(L)'
;MLMLVGALLIIAGILASKVSSRLGIPALLLFLAVGMLAGSEGPGGLHFDNPGLVQSVGVFALSYILFAGGLDTDWPSIRPVLKSGFALSTCGVAMTALIVGWFIHLYLDAPLLVGLLIGAIISSTDAAAVFSVLRSKNIHLRGNLKPLLELESGSNDPMAVFLTAGVIMLITEPQTGMISLIPLLVWQMTAGAGLGILFGKLAVMVINRLRLEYDGLYSVLSLSLVPLIYGLASLGKANAFLAVYVAGIVMGNSAFVQKKSLLRFHDGLAWLMQIVMFLVLGLQIFPSHLVPVIPAGLVTAFVLMVVARPFSVFVSLSRSGMSVFEKCFVSWVGLRGAVPIILATFPLLAGLPQAELIFNLVFFVVLTSALLQGSSIPLCARILKLEGPQPYSPASEDLPGTACFASGAFHTVTIPAESPVAGKQLVDLNLPSGVLVVYIQRGATSIIPQGSTVIEAGDTLHIAADHELGADTLALFQGRTSG
;
A
#
# COMPACT_ATOMS: atom_id res chain seq x y z
N MET A 1 -24.97 -18.34 6.41
CA MET A 1 -24.89 -17.30 7.45
C MET A 1 -23.54 -16.58 7.45
N LEU A 2 -22.40 -17.29 7.60
CA LEU A 2 -21.05 -16.67 7.59
C LEU A 2 -20.75 -15.83 6.33
N MET A 3 -21.05 -16.34 5.13
CA MET A 3 -20.85 -15.58 3.88
C MET A 3 -21.68 -14.30 3.83
N LEU A 4 -22.92 -14.34 4.35
CA LEU A 4 -23.80 -13.17 4.41
C LEU A 4 -23.25 -12.12 5.37
N VAL A 5 -22.87 -12.54 6.58
CA VAL A 5 -22.28 -11.66 7.60
C VAL A 5 -20.98 -11.04 7.08
N GLY A 6 -20.08 -11.86 6.50
CA GLY A 6 -18.84 -11.38 5.92
C GLY A 6 -19.05 -10.37 4.79
N ALA A 7 -19.96 -10.65 3.85
CA ALA A 7 -20.31 -9.71 2.79
C ALA A 7 -20.89 -8.39 3.33
N LEU A 8 -21.80 -8.47 4.31
CA LEU A 8 -22.39 -7.30 4.95
C LEU A 8 -21.33 -6.45 5.68
N LEU A 9 -20.38 -7.07 6.39
CA LEU A 9 -19.30 -6.36 7.06
C LEU A 9 -18.36 -5.66 6.07
N ILE A 10 -18.01 -6.31 4.96
CA ILE A 10 -17.19 -5.70 3.92
C ILE A 10 -17.93 -4.53 3.26
N ILE A 11 -19.21 -4.70 2.90
CA ILE A 11 -20.03 -3.63 2.32
C ILE A 11 -20.17 -2.47 3.31
N ALA A 12 -20.44 -2.75 4.58
CA ALA A 12 -20.52 -1.73 5.63
C ALA A 12 -19.20 -0.97 5.79
N GLY A 13 -18.06 -1.68 5.78
CA GLY A 13 -16.73 -1.07 5.79
C GLY A 13 -16.53 -0.12 4.59
N ILE A 14 -16.80 -0.58 3.38
CA ILE A 14 -16.70 0.23 2.16
C ILE A 14 -17.61 1.46 2.25
N LEU A 15 -18.87 1.32 2.67
CA LEU A 15 -19.76 2.46 2.87
C LEU A 15 -19.23 3.43 3.93
N ALA A 16 -18.67 2.93 5.02
CA ALA A 16 -18.06 3.74 6.06
C ALA A 16 -16.85 4.55 5.53
N SER A 17 -16.05 3.99 4.62
CA SER A 17 -14.91 4.72 4.00
C SER A 17 -15.32 6.04 3.34
N LYS A 18 -16.55 6.15 2.79
CA LYS A 18 -17.05 7.41 2.22
C LYS A 18 -17.26 8.49 3.29
N VAL A 19 -17.49 8.09 4.53
CA VAL A 19 -17.62 8.99 5.68
C VAL A 19 -16.24 9.48 6.14
N SER A 20 -15.20 8.65 6.02
CA SER A 20 -13.81 9.01 6.38
C SER A 20 -13.33 10.26 5.65
N SER A 21 -13.61 10.39 4.35
CA SER A 21 -13.21 11.57 3.56
C SER A 21 -13.85 12.87 4.06
N ARG A 22 -15.07 12.80 4.60
CA ARG A 22 -15.77 13.94 5.21
C ARG A 22 -15.23 14.28 6.59
N LEU A 23 -15.00 13.28 7.44
CA LEU A 23 -14.55 13.47 8.83
C LEU A 23 -13.04 13.76 8.95
N GLY A 24 -12.24 13.45 7.93
CA GLY A 24 -10.79 13.61 7.98
C GLY A 24 -10.09 12.62 8.92
N ILE A 25 -10.74 11.49 9.20
CA ILE A 25 -10.24 10.39 10.05
C ILE A 25 -9.72 9.27 9.11
N PRO A 26 -8.62 8.57 9.43
CA PRO A 26 -8.16 7.42 8.65
C PRO A 26 -9.28 6.38 8.41
N ALA A 27 -9.47 5.96 7.16
CA ALA A 27 -10.52 5.00 6.80
C ALA A 27 -10.40 3.66 7.56
N LEU A 28 -9.17 3.25 7.89
CA LEU A 28 -8.86 2.05 8.66
C LEU A 28 -9.53 2.02 10.04
N LEU A 29 -9.66 3.19 10.69
CA LEU A 29 -10.37 3.30 11.96
C LEU A 29 -11.87 3.06 11.83
N LEU A 30 -12.45 3.38 10.68
CA LEU A 30 -13.86 3.09 10.43
C LEU A 30 -14.08 1.60 10.22
N PHE A 31 -13.16 0.90 9.57
CA PHE A 31 -13.23 -0.56 9.46
C PHE A 31 -13.11 -1.22 10.84
N LEU A 32 -12.20 -0.73 11.69
CA LEU A 32 -12.08 -1.16 13.07
C LEU A 32 -13.37 -0.93 13.86
N ALA A 33 -13.97 0.26 13.74
CA ALA A 33 -15.22 0.60 14.41
C ALA A 33 -16.39 -0.28 13.95
N VAL A 34 -16.50 -0.55 12.64
CA VAL A 34 -17.50 -1.48 12.10
C VAL A 34 -17.30 -2.88 12.69
N GLY A 35 -16.05 -3.35 12.80
CA GLY A 35 -15.72 -4.61 13.45
C GLY A 35 -16.14 -4.63 14.92
N MET A 36 -15.82 -3.59 15.69
CA MET A 36 -16.20 -3.48 17.11
C MET A 36 -17.71 -3.43 17.32
N LEU A 37 -18.44 -2.69 16.47
CA LEU A 37 -19.90 -2.63 16.53
C LEU A 37 -20.55 -3.96 16.15
N ALA A 38 -19.91 -4.73 15.27
CA ALA A 38 -20.39 -6.05 14.91
C ALA A 38 -20.02 -7.12 15.97
N GLY A 39 -18.92 -6.93 16.70
CA GLY A 39 -18.31 -7.88 17.62
C GLY A 39 -19.11 -8.16 18.89
N SER A 40 -18.47 -8.88 19.82
CA SER A 40 -19.10 -9.52 20.98
C SER A 40 -19.91 -8.56 21.87
N GLU A 41 -19.40 -7.35 22.11
CA GLU A 41 -20.06 -6.33 22.95
C GLU A 41 -20.69 -5.20 22.13
N GLY A 42 -20.63 -5.30 20.80
CA GLY A 42 -21.25 -4.35 19.89
C GLY A 42 -22.73 -4.66 19.65
N PRO A 43 -23.49 -3.74 19.03
CA PRO A 43 -24.88 -3.97 18.64
C PRO A 43 -25.12 -5.22 17.78
N GLY A 44 -24.09 -5.69 17.06
CA GLY A 44 -24.16 -6.90 16.24
C GLY A 44 -24.12 -8.21 17.03
N GLY A 45 -23.58 -8.21 18.25
CA GLY A 45 -23.56 -9.37 19.14
C GLY A 45 -22.84 -10.60 18.58
N LEU A 46 -21.93 -10.44 17.60
CA LEU A 46 -21.17 -11.55 17.04
C LEU A 46 -20.05 -11.92 17.99
N HIS A 47 -20.26 -12.96 18.80
CA HIS A 47 -19.23 -13.45 19.68
C HIS A 47 -18.02 -13.97 18.88
N PHE A 48 -16.87 -13.32 19.08
CA PHE A 48 -15.63 -13.64 18.38
C PHE A 48 -14.45 -13.48 19.35
N ASP A 49 -13.85 -14.60 19.73
CA ASP A 49 -12.62 -14.65 20.50
C ASP A 49 -11.74 -15.78 19.96
N ASN A 50 -10.89 -15.45 18.99
CA ASN A 50 -9.96 -16.40 18.40
C ASN A 50 -8.67 -15.68 17.97
N PRO A 51 -7.75 -15.41 18.90
CA PRO A 51 -6.48 -14.76 18.61
C PRO A 51 -5.65 -15.49 17.53
N GLY A 52 -5.79 -16.82 17.42
CA GLY A 52 -5.11 -17.64 16.42
C GLY A 52 -5.58 -17.37 15.00
N LEU A 53 -6.90 -17.28 14.81
CA LEU A 53 -7.49 -16.90 13.53
C LEU A 53 -7.13 -15.46 13.17
N VAL A 54 -7.19 -14.54 14.14
CA VAL A 54 -6.79 -13.13 13.95
C VAL A 54 -5.34 -13.02 13.52
N GLN A 55 -4.43 -13.73 14.19
CA GLN A 55 -3.02 -13.76 13.82
C GLN A 55 -2.84 -14.32 12.41
N SER A 56 -3.49 -15.44 12.08
CA SER A 56 -3.36 -16.09 10.77
C SER A 56 -3.85 -15.20 9.64
N VAL A 57 -5.04 -14.59 9.80
CA VAL A 57 -5.59 -13.61 8.86
C VAL A 57 -4.70 -12.37 8.78
N GLY A 58 -4.19 -11.90 9.91
CA GLY A 58 -3.30 -10.74 9.98
C GLY A 58 -1.97 -10.96 9.27
N VAL A 59 -1.32 -12.11 9.47
CA VAL A 59 -0.07 -12.49 8.77
C VAL A 59 -0.30 -12.59 7.27
N PHE A 60 -1.40 -13.22 6.85
CA PHE A 60 -1.77 -13.33 5.45
C PHE A 60 -2.01 -11.95 4.84
N ALA A 61 -2.86 -11.14 5.46
CA ALA A 61 -3.17 -9.77 5.02
C ALA A 61 -1.92 -8.89 4.96
N LEU A 62 -1.10 -8.89 6.01
CA LEU A 62 0.12 -8.11 6.09
C LEU A 62 1.12 -8.51 5.00
N SER A 63 1.22 -9.80 4.67
CA SER A 63 2.08 -10.26 3.56
C SER A 63 1.69 -9.62 2.24
N TYR A 64 0.39 -9.58 1.91
CA TYR A 64 -0.07 -8.92 0.68
C TYR A 64 0.04 -7.39 0.74
N ILE A 65 -0.22 -6.78 1.90
CA ILE A 65 -0.09 -5.33 2.07
C ILE A 65 1.37 -4.90 1.86
N LEU A 66 2.33 -5.61 2.46
CA LEU A 66 3.76 -5.36 2.27
C LEU A 66 4.21 -5.68 0.85
N PHE A 67 3.71 -6.75 0.24
CA PHE A 67 4.02 -7.06 -1.16
C PHE A 67 3.56 -5.94 -2.10
N ALA A 68 2.33 -5.48 -1.95
CA ALA A 68 1.77 -4.38 -2.73
C ALA A 68 2.51 -3.07 -2.47
N GLY A 69 2.85 -2.77 -1.21
CA GLY A 69 3.69 -1.62 -0.85
C GLY A 69 5.07 -1.68 -1.51
N GLY A 70 5.70 -2.86 -1.55
CA GLY A 70 6.94 -3.08 -2.28
C GLY A 70 6.78 -2.91 -3.79
N LEU A 71 5.69 -3.43 -4.37
CA LEU A 71 5.39 -3.29 -5.80
C LEU A 71 5.21 -1.82 -6.24
N ASP A 72 4.60 -0.99 -5.40
CA ASP A 72 4.36 0.44 -5.66
C ASP A 72 5.61 1.32 -5.38
N THR A 73 6.64 0.74 -4.76
CA THR A 73 7.87 1.44 -4.40
C THR A 73 8.74 1.74 -5.63
N ASP A 74 8.94 3.03 -5.94
CA ASP A 74 9.81 3.48 -7.04
C ASP A 74 11.30 3.54 -6.61
N TRP A 75 12.13 2.67 -7.17
CA TRP A 75 13.54 2.54 -6.78
C TRP A 75 14.39 3.81 -6.98
N PRO A 76 14.31 4.54 -8.11
CA PRO A 76 14.98 5.81 -8.30
C PRO A 76 14.65 6.86 -7.22
N SER A 77 13.40 6.92 -6.77
CA SER A 77 12.96 7.84 -5.71
C SER A 77 13.44 7.44 -4.31
N ILE A 78 13.62 6.14 -4.06
CA ILE A 78 13.99 5.59 -2.76
C ILE A 78 15.51 5.54 -2.55
N ARG A 79 16.28 5.30 -3.62
CA ARG A 79 17.75 5.19 -3.58
C ARG A 79 18.43 6.35 -2.81
N PRO A 80 18.04 7.63 -2.96
CA PRO A 80 18.65 8.74 -2.22
C PRO A 80 18.40 8.70 -0.71
N VAL A 81 17.30 8.07 -0.26
CA VAL A 81 16.88 8.05 1.16
C VAL A 81 17.21 6.74 1.88
N LEU A 82 17.78 5.75 1.20
CA LEU A 82 18.07 4.42 1.78
C LEU A 82 18.76 4.48 3.14
N LYS A 83 19.82 5.29 3.28
CA LYS A 83 20.57 5.40 4.54
C LYS A 83 19.69 5.92 5.69
N SER A 84 18.91 6.96 5.42
CA SER A 84 18.01 7.58 6.40
C SER A 84 16.85 6.65 6.75
N GLY A 85 16.25 6.00 5.75
CA GLY A 85 15.14 5.07 5.94
C GLY A 85 15.57 3.82 6.72
N PHE A 86 16.72 3.23 6.40
CA PHE A 86 17.26 2.10 7.18
C PHE A 86 17.63 2.49 8.60
N ALA A 87 18.20 3.68 8.83
CA ALA A 87 18.49 4.16 10.17
C ALA A 87 17.20 4.32 11.01
N LEU A 88 16.13 4.85 10.41
CA LEU A 88 14.83 4.96 11.06
C LEU A 88 14.20 3.58 11.35
N SER A 89 14.21 2.68 10.36
CA SER A 89 13.55 1.37 10.48
C SER A 89 14.31 0.37 11.35
N THR A 90 15.59 0.60 11.65
CA THR A 90 16.39 -0.25 12.55
C THR A 90 16.66 0.44 13.89
N CYS A 91 17.55 1.43 13.90
CA CYS A 91 17.91 2.16 15.11
C CYS A 91 16.71 2.92 15.69
N GLY A 92 15.91 3.57 14.85
CA GLY A 92 14.74 4.33 15.32
C GLY A 92 13.69 3.43 15.98
N VAL A 93 13.41 2.26 15.38
CA VAL A 93 12.52 1.24 15.93
C VAL A 93 13.06 0.68 17.25
N ALA A 94 14.34 0.29 17.29
CA ALA A 94 14.97 -0.22 18.51
C ALA A 94 14.97 0.81 19.65
N MET A 95 15.33 2.07 19.36
CA MET A 95 15.30 3.16 20.33
C MET A 95 13.87 3.43 20.84
N THR A 96 12.88 3.42 19.94
CA THR A 96 11.48 3.59 20.33
C THR A 96 11.05 2.46 21.28
N ALA A 97 11.38 1.21 20.94
CA ALA A 97 11.08 0.05 21.77
C ALA A 97 11.75 0.12 23.15
N LEU A 98 13.02 0.54 23.21
CA LEU A 98 13.77 0.71 24.46
C LEU A 98 13.16 1.80 25.34
N ILE A 99 12.87 2.98 24.80
CA ILE A 99 12.36 4.13 25.58
C ILE A 99 10.98 3.83 26.13
N VAL A 100 10.09 3.33 25.28
CA VAL A 100 8.73 2.96 25.70
C VAL A 100 8.78 1.80 26.68
N GLY A 101 9.59 0.77 26.39
CA GLY A 101 9.66 -0.41 27.25
C GLY A 101 10.24 -0.12 28.62
N TRP A 102 11.26 0.75 28.68
CA TRP A 102 11.79 1.28 29.92
C TRP A 102 10.75 2.10 30.68
N PHE A 103 10.00 2.96 29.99
CA PHE A 103 8.91 3.73 30.60
C PHE A 103 7.83 2.81 31.20
N ILE A 104 7.41 1.78 30.46
CA ILE A 104 6.40 0.82 30.92
C ILE A 104 6.88 0.04 32.15
N HIS A 105 8.15 -0.38 32.17
CA HIS A 105 8.75 -1.03 33.32
C HIS A 105 8.61 -0.17 34.58
N LEU A 106 8.91 1.13 34.48
CA LEU A 106 8.82 2.05 35.61
C LEU A 106 7.38 2.41 35.99
N TYR A 107 6.48 2.57 35.01
CA TYR A 107 5.13 3.08 35.24
C TYR A 107 4.15 1.99 35.69
N LEU A 108 4.27 0.77 35.17
CA LEU A 108 3.39 -0.36 35.48
C LEU A 108 4.01 -1.39 36.43
N ASP A 109 5.23 -1.14 36.91
CA ASP A 109 6.03 -2.11 37.70
C ASP A 109 6.13 -3.49 37.02
N ALA A 110 6.11 -3.48 35.68
CA ALA A 110 6.15 -4.68 34.86
C ALA A 110 7.61 -5.16 34.68
N PRO A 111 7.87 -6.47 34.50
CA PRO A 111 9.21 -6.95 34.17
C PRO A 111 9.77 -6.23 32.93
N LEU A 112 11.07 -5.91 32.93
CA LEU A 112 11.69 -5.15 31.84
C LEU A 112 11.44 -5.78 30.46
N LEU A 113 11.50 -7.11 30.34
CA LEU A 113 11.21 -7.80 29.09
C LEU A 113 9.75 -7.62 28.62
N VAL A 114 8.78 -7.55 29.54
CA VAL A 114 7.38 -7.26 29.21
C VAL A 114 7.25 -5.82 28.72
N GLY A 115 7.92 -4.86 29.37
CA GLY A 115 8.00 -3.49 28.89
C GLY A 115 8.59 -3.41 27.47
N LEU A 116 9.75 -4.04 27.25
CA LEU A 116 10.41 -4.09 25.94
C LEU A 116 9.55 -4.78 24.87
N LEU A 117 8.77 -5.79 25.25
CA LEU A 117 7.82 -6.45 24.35
C LEU A 117 6.73 -5.48 23.88
N ILE A 118 6.10 -4.75 24.80
CA ILE A 118 5.09 -3.74 24.45
C ILE A 118 5.72 -2.64 23.59
N GLY A 119 6.91 -2.17 23.97
CA GLY A 119 7.68 -1.20 23.18
C GLY A 119 7.99 -1.68 21.77
N ALA A 120 8.41 -2.94 21.60
CA ALA A 120 8.67 -3.56 20.31
C ALA A 120 7.39 -3.65 19.47
N ILE A 121 6.27 -4.09 20.06
CA ILE A 121 4.99 -4.19 19.38
C ILE A 121 4.53 -2.83 18.84
N ILE A 122 4.57 -1.78 19.67
CA ILE A 122 4.10 -0.45 19.26
C ILE A 122 5.16 0.38 18.52
N SER A 123 6.33 -0.18 18.23
CA SER A 123 7.41 0.54 17.55
C SER A 123 7.19 0.67 16.03
N SER A 124 6.28 -0.12 15.44
CA SER A 124 5.95 -0.02 14.01
C SER A 124 4.97 1.12 13.68
N THR A 125 5.11 1.70 12.49
CA THR A 125 4.30 2.83 11.97
C THR A 125 3.70 2.48 10.61
N ASP A 126 2.57 3.11 10.26
CA ASP A 126 1.79 2.80 9.07
C ASP A 126 1.68 4.00 8.11
N ALA A 127 2.44 3.94 7.02
CA ALA A 127 2.44 4.95 5.97
C ALA A 127 1.17 4.91 5.11
N ALA A 128 0.51 3.76 4.95
CA ALA A 128 -0.70 3.66 4.12
C ALA A 128 -1.83 4.50 4.74
N ALA A 129 -1.99 4.44 6.06
CA ALA A 129 -2.91 5.28 6.82
C ALA A 129 -2.57 6.78 6.67
N VAL A 130 -1.30 7.14 6.81
CA VAL A 130 -0.81 8.51 6.64
C VAL A 130 -1.12 9.05 5.24
N PHE A 131 -0.76 8.30 4.20
CA PHE A 131 -0.96 8.72 2.82
C PHE A 131 -2.43 8.71 2.41
N SER A 132 -3.25 7.83 2.98
CA SER A 132 -4.71 7.88 2.83
C SER A 132 -5.27 9.22 3.33
N VAL A 133 -4.85 9.66 4.51
CA VAL A 133 -5.26 10.96 5.08
C VAL A 133 -4.76 12.12 4.23
N LEU A 134 -3.47 12.14 3.87
CA LEU A 134 -2.88 13.21 3.06
C LEU A 134 -3.57 13.33 1.69
N ARG A 135 -3.84 12.18 1.03
CA ARG A 135 -4.54 12.11 -0.25
C ARG A 135 -5.98 12.63 -0.13
N SER A 136 -6.70 12.29 0.95
CA SER A 136 -8.06 12.78 1.19
C SER A 136 -8.17 14.30 1.33
N LYS A 137 -7.05 14.97 1.69
CA LYS A 137 -6.95 16.43 1.82
C LYS A 137 -6.12 17.08 0.70
N ASN A 138 -5.78 16.34 -0.36
CA ASN A 138 -4.97 16.78 -1.50
C ASN A 138 -3.60 17.40 -1.09
N ILE A 139 -3.01 16.90 0.00
CA ILE A 139 -1.71 17.36 0.48
C ILE A 139 -0.60 16.52 -0.15
N HIS A 140 0.35 17.19 -0.79
CA HIS A 140 1.54 16.58 -1.36
C HIS A 140 2.75 16.98 -0.52
N LEU A 141 3.63 16.04 -0.21
CA LEU A 141 4.81 16.32 0.61
C LEU A 141 5.99 16.78 -0.25
N ARG A 142 6.81 17.69 0.28
CA ARG A 142 8.02 18.18 -0.39
C ARG A 142 9.14 17.14 -0.45
N GLY A 143 9.88 17.19 -1.57
CA GLY A 143 11.16 16.53 -1.73
C GLY A 143 11.11 15.03 -1.43
N ASN A 144 12.03 14.59 -0.58
CA ASN A 144 12.24 13.17 -0.29
C ASN A 144 11.44 12.66 0.92
N LEU A 145 10.49 13.44 1.45
CA LEU A 145 9.68 13.05 2.61
C LEU A 145 8.78 11.85 2.30
N LYS A 146 8.09 11.86 1.15
CA LYS A 146 7.21 10.75 0.75
C LYS A 146 8.02 9.44 0.59
N PRO A 147 9.09 9.38 -0.23
CA PRO A 147 9.91 8.17 -0.34
C PRO A 147 10.52 7.72 1.00
N LEU A 148 10.92 8.67 1.87
CA LEU A 148 11.46 8.33 3.18
C LEU A 148 10.42 7.63 4.06
N LEU A 149 9.19 8.16 4.12
CA LEU A 149 8.10 7.60 4.92
C LEU A 149 7.62 6.25 4.36
N GLU A 150 7.59 6.08 3.03
CA GLU A 150 7.29 4.80 2.38
C GLU A 150 8.35 3.74 2.74
N LEU A 151 9.63 4.08 2.61
CA LEU A 151 10.72 3.17 2.97
C LEU A 151 10.73 2.84 4.46
N GLU A 152 10.52 3.85 5.31
CA GLU A 152 10.46 3.67 6.76
C GLU A 152 9.36 2.68 7.13
N SER A 153 8.13 2.91 6.65
CA SER A 153 6.98 2.07 6.99
C SER A 153 7.00 0.69 6.33
N GLY A 154 7.64 0.52 5.18
CA GLY A 154 7.81 -0.82 4.60
C GLY A 154 8.88 -1.64 5.33
N SER A 155 9.88 -0.98 5.90
CA SER A 155 11.04 -1.63 6.51
C SER A 155 10.93 -1.80 8.04
N ASN A 156 10.15 -0.97 8.72
CA ASN A 156 9.98 -1.03 10.18
C ASN A 156 9.17 -2.26 10.63
N ASP A 157 8.18 -2.70 9.84
CA ASP A 157 7.29 -3.81 10.15
C ASP A 157 8.08 -5.11 10.33
N PRO A 158 8.96 -5.50 9.39
CA PRO A 158 9.89 -6.60 9.61
C PRO A 158 10.74 -6.48 10.88
N MET A 159 11.23 -5.27 11.21
CA MET A 159 12.04 -5.05 12.40
C MET A 159 11.21 -5.18 13.68
N ALA A 160 9.99 -4.66 13.70
CA ALA A 160 9.06 -4.81 14.81
C ALA A 160 8.69 -6.27 15.04
N VAL A 161 8.38 -7.02 13.97
CA VAL A 161 8.15 -8.47 14.05
C VAL A 161 9.37 -9.19 14.65
N PHE A 162 10.58 -8.86 14.19
CA PHE A 162 11.81 -9.44 14.73
C PHE A 162 11.96 -9.14 16.23
N LEU A 163 11.80 -7.88 16.64
CA LEU A 163 11.96 -7.49 18.05
C LEU A 163 10.88 -8.15 18.92
N THR A 164 9.61 -8.17 18.47
CA THR A 164 8.52 -8.84 19.19
C THR A 164 8.80 -10.33 19.36
N ALA A 165 9.11 -11.05 18.28
CA ALA A 165 9.42 -12.48 18.35
C ALA A 165 10.69 -12.75 19.17
N GLY A 166 11.71 -11.92 19.04
CA GLY A 166 12.96 -12.03 19.80
C GLY A 166 12.75 -11.81 21.29
N VAL A 167 11.96 -10.82 21.70
CA VAL A 167 11.65 -10.60 23.13
C VAL A 167 10.76 -11.71 23.68
N ILE A 168 9.77 -12.20 22.91
CA ILE A 168 9.00 -13.39 23.31
C ILE A 168 9.92 -14.58 23.56
N MET A 169 10.88 -14.84 22.65
CA MET A 169 11.87 -15.90 22.81
C MET A 169 12.69 -15.72 24.09
N LEU A 170 13.13 -14.51 24.43
CA LEU A 170 13.85 -14.25 25.69
C LEU A 170 12.99 -14.50 26.94
N ILE A 171 11.67 -14.29 26.86
CA ILE A 171 10.77 -14.56 27.98
C ILE A 171 10.49 -16.06 28.11
N THR A 172 10.27 -16.76 27.00
CA THR A 172 9.95 -18.20 27.00
C THR A 172 11.18 -19.09 27.19
N GLU A 173 12.37 -18.62 26.80
CA GLU A 173 13.64 -19.34 26.91
C GLU A 173 14.68 -18.51 27.68
N PRO A 174 14.63 -18.48 29.03
CA PRO A 174 15.51 -17.62 29.85
C PRO A 174 17.01 -17.93 29.73
N GLN A 175 17.36 -19.12 29.24
CA GLN A 175 18.75 -19.53 28.96
C GLN A 175 19.36 -18.73 27.81
N THR A 176 18.52 -18.16 26.96
CA THR A 176 18.92 -17.39 25.78
C THR A 176 19.22 -15.95 26.20
N GLY A 177 20.50 -15.56 26.21
CA GLY A 177 20.88 -14.18 26.57
C GLY A 177 20.56 -13.17 25.45
N MET A 178 20.33 -11.90 25.79
CA MET A 178 20.01 -10.83 24.82
C MET A 178 21.02 -10.69 23.67
N ILE A 179 22.30 -11.04 23.92
CA ILE A 179 23.37 -10.97 22.93
C ILE A 179 23.12 -11.92 21.75
N SER A 180 22.38 -13.02 21.94
CA SER A 180 22.01 -13.97 20.88
C SER A 180 21.07 -13.36 19.83
N LEU A 181 20.37 -12.28 20.17
CA LEU A 181 19.50 -11.57 19.23
C LEU A 181 20.30 -10.89 18.12
N ILE A 182 21.57 -10.52 18.35
CA ILE A 182 22.39 -9.85 17.34
C ILE A 182 22.67 -10.76 16.13
N PRO A 183 23.25 -11.98 16.28
CA PRO A 183 23.44 -12.88 15.15
C PRO A 183 22.11 -13.32 14.53
N LEU A 184 21.05 -13.48 15.33
CA LEU A 184 19.72 -13.80 14.82
C LEU A 184 19.15 -12.68 13.95
N LEU A 185 19.30 -11.41 14.38
CA LEU A 185 18.91 -10.23 13.61
C LEU A 185 19.65 -10.20 12.27
N VAL A 186 20.97 -10.38 12.30
CA VAL A 186 21.79 -10.38 11.09
C VAL A 186 21.33 -11.48 10.14
N TRP A 187 21.13 -12.70 10.63
CA TRP A 187 20.62 -13.82 9.82
C TRP A 187 19.23 -13.52 9.25
N GLN A 188 18.26 -13.17 10.08
CA GLN A 188 16.88 -12.97 9.64
C GLN A 188 16.75 -11.85 8.60
N MET A 189 17.46 -10.73 8.79
CA MET A 189 17.41 -9.60 7.88
C MET A 189 18.17 -9.87 6.58
N THR A 190 19.39 -10.43 6.66
CA THR A 190 20.18 -10.71 5.46
C THR A 190 19.60 -11.85 4.62
N ALA A 191 19.17 -12.94 5.26
CA ALA A 191 18.47 -14.03 4.58
C ALA A 191 17.12 -13.59 4.04
N GLY A 192 16.36 -12.78 4.79
CA GLY A 192 15.07 -12.23 4.33
C GLY A 192 15.23 -11.37 3.08
N ALA A 193 16.15 -10.40 3.11
CA ALA A 193 16.44 -9.56 1.94
C ALA A 193 17.00 -10.38 0.77
N GLY A 194 17.92 -11.32 1.03
CA GLY A 194 18.52 -12.18 0.01
C GLY A 194 17.48 -13.08 -0.69
N LEU A 195 16.60 -13.72 0.08
CA LEU A 195 15.50 -14.53 -0.45
C LEU A 195 14.47 -13.67 -1.18
N GLY A 196 14.17 -12.47 -0.68
CA GLY A 196 13.31 -11.52 -1.38
C GLY A 196 13.86 -11.12 -2.75
N ILE A 197 15.17 -10.83 -2.84
CA ILE A 197 15.84 -10.54 -4.13
C ILE A 197 15.80 -11.75 -5.05
N LEU A 198 16.12 -12.93 -4.54
CA LEU A 198 16.12 -14.18 -5.30
C LEU A 198 14.73 -14.46 -5.86
N PHE A 199 13.72 -14.53 -4.99
CA PHE A 199 12.36 -14.88 -5.41
C PHE A 199 11.66 -13.78 -6.19
N GLY A 200 11.97 -12.49 -5.95
CA GLY A 200 11.47 -11.40 -6.80
C GLY A 200 11.98 -11.54 -8.24
N LYS A 201 13.26 -11.87 -8.44
CA LYS A 201 13.82 -12.14 -9.78
C LYS A 201 13.23 -13.40 -10.41
N LEU A 202 13.07 -14.47 -9.62
CA LEU A 202 12.44 -15.71 -10.10
C LEU A 202 10.97 -15.48 -10.48
N ALA A 203 10.21 -14.70 -9.71
CA ALA A 203 8.84 -14.31 -10.01
C ALA A 203 8.75 -13.61 -11.37
N VAL A 204 9.58 -12.60 -11.62
CA VAL A 204 9.65 -11.89 -12.90
C VAL A 204 10.00 -12.85 -14.04
N MET A 205 10.97 -13.74 -13.83
CA MET A 205 11.36 -14.75 -14.82
C MET A 205 10.21 -15.69 -15.16
N VAL A 206 9.52 -16.22 -14.13
CA VAL A 206 8.40 -17.14 -14.28
C VAL A 206 7.24 -16.46 -15.00
N ILE A 207 6.86 -15.24 -14.59
CA ILE A 207 5.80 -14.46 -15.24
C ILE A 207 6.12 -14.20 -16.72
N ASN A 208 7.36 -13.85 -17.06
CA ASN A 208 7.73 -13.55 -18.45
C ASN A 208 7.89 -14.80 -19.32
N ARG A 209 8.16 -15.97 -18.72
CA ARG A 209 8.32 -17.23 -19.45
C ARG A 209 7.01 -17.98 -19.63
N LEU A 210 6.10 -17.90 -18.66
CA LEU A 210 4.77 -18.50 -18.76
C LEU A 210 3.93 -17.68 -19.71
N ARG A 211 3.86 -18.09 -20.97
CA ARG A 211 2.92 -17.55 -21.96
C ARG A 211 1.52 -18.09 -21.67
N LEU A 212 0.86 -17.50 -20.68
CA LEU A 212 -0.49 -17.89 -20.30
C LEU A 212 -1.49 -17.41 -21.35
N GLU A 213 -2.45 -18.28 -21.71
CA GLU A 213 -3.48 -18.00 -22.71
C GLU A 213 -4.48 -16.93 -22.25
N TYR A 214 -4.71 -16.83 -20.93
CA TYR A 214 -5.65 -15.89 -20.32
C TYR A 214 -4.93 -14.89 -19.42
N ASP A 215 -5.17 -13.60 -19.64
CA ASP A 215 -4.56 -12.51 -18.87
C ASP A 215 -4.85 -12.62 -17.36
N GLY A 216 -6.04 -13.09 -16.98
CA GLY A 216 -6.44 -13.26 -15.58
C GLY A 216 -5.57 -14.27 -14.82
N LEU A 217 -4.94 -15.22 -15.51
CA LEU A 217 -4.07 -16.21 -14.86
C LEU A 217 -2.77 -15.59 -14.37
N TYR A 218 -2.30 -14.47 -14.94
CA TYR A 218 -1.16 -13.73 -14.39
C TYR A 218 -1.49 -13.16 -13.01
N SER A 219 -2.71 -12.67 -12.79
CA SER A 219 -3.15 -12.18 -11.48
C SER A 219 -3.15 -13.32 -10.46
N VAL A 220 -3.69 -14.49 -10.82
CA VAL A 220 -3.70 -15.69 -9.96
C VAL A 220 -2.27 -16.17 -9.65
N LEU A 221 -1.39 -16.21 -10.66
CA LEU A 221 0.02 -16.55 -10.48
C LEU A 221 0.67 -15.58 -9.48
N SER A 222 0.52 -14.28 -9.69
CA SER A 222 1.08 -13.26 -8.81
C SER A 222 0.52 -13.34 -7.38
N LEU A 223 -0.76 -13.68 -7.22
CA LEU A 223 -1.39 -13.93 -5.92
C LEU A 223 -0.73 -15.11 -5.21
N SER A 224 -0.49 -16.21 -5.94
CA SER A 224 0.12 -17.42 -5.37
C SER A 224 1.61 -17.26 -4.99
N LEU A 225 2.32 -16.32 -5.60
CA LEU A 225 3.74 -16.08 -5.33
C LEU A 225 3.97 -15.48 -3.93
N VAL A 226 3.06 -14.66 -3.42
CA VAL A 226 3.19 -14.03 -2.09
C VAL A 226 3.29 -15.07 -0.96
N PRO A 227 2.32 -16.00 -0.78
CA PRO A 227 2.41 -17.02 0.26
C PRO A 227 3.55 -18.01 0.00
N LEU A 228 3.91 -18.27 -1.27
CA LEU A 228 5.07 -19.11 -1.60
C LEU A 228 6.37 -18.49 -1.08
N ILE A 229 6.60 -17.20 -1.34
CA ILE A 229 7.78 -16.46 -0.86
C ILE A 229 7.79 -16.43 0.66
N TYR A 230 6.65 -16.11 1.28
CA TYR A 230 6.51 -16.08 2.73
C TYR A 230 6.85 -17.44 3.37
N GLY A 231 6.26 -18.53 2.83
CA GLY A 231 6.47 -19.88 3.33
C GLY A 231 7.91 -20.35 3.18
N LEU A 232 8.53 -20.16 2.01
CA LEU A 232 9.92 -20.52 1.77
C LEU A 232 10.89 -19.73 2.65
N ALA A 233 10.65 -18.44 2.86
CA ALA A 233 11.44 -17.63 3.77
C ALA A 233 11.30 -18.08 5.24
N SER A 234 10.08 -18.44 5.65
CA SER A 234 9.81 -18.96 7.00
C SER A 234 10.53 -20.28 7.26
N LEU A 235 10.58 -21.19 6.29
CA LEU A 235 11.34 -22.46 6.40
C LEU A 235 12.84 -22.21 6.63
N GLY A 236 13.40 -21.18 6.00
CA GLY A 236 14.79 -20.76 6.21
C GLY A 236 15.05 -20.01 7.52
N LYS A 237 14.03 -19.88 8.39
CA LYS A 237 14.05 -19.01 9.58
C LYS A 237 14.49 -17.57 9.24
N ALA A 238 14.17 -17.11 8.03
CA ALA A 238 14.43 -15.75 7.58
C ALA A 238 13.24 -14.85 7.93
N ASN A 239 13.43 -13.53 7.87
CA ASN A 239 12.30 -12.62 8.02
C ASN A 239 11.39 -12.68 6.78
N ALA A 240 10.28 -13.40 6.88
CA ALA A 240 9.37 -13.66 5.78
C ALA A 240 8.66 -12.39 5.28
N PHE A 241 8.31 -11.46 6.18
CA PHE A 241 7.72 -10.18 5.80
C PHE A 241 8.71 -9.32 4.99
N LEU A 242 9.98 -9.28 5.41
CA LEU A 242 11.03 -8.61 4.64
C LEU A 242 11.24 -9.24 3.27
N ALA A 243 11.24 -10.58 3.19
CA ALA A 243 11.40 -11.30 1.92
C ALA A 243 10.27 -10.94 0.94
N VAL A 244 9.03 -10.91 1.41
CA VAL A 244 7.86 -10.52 0.61
C VAL A 244 7.93 -9.05 0.19
N TYR A 245 8.25 -8.12 1.10
CA TYR A 245 8.42 -6.70 0.78
C TYR A 245 9.51 -6.46 -0.28
N VAL A 246 10.69 -7.05 -0.09
CA VAL A 246 11.83 -6.92 -1.02
C VAL A 246 11.53 -7.58 -2.37
N ALA A 247 10.83 -8.72 -2.39
CA ALA A 247 10.37 -9.32 -3.64
C ALA A 247 9.41 -8.40 -4.39
N GLY A 248 8.50 -7.72 -3.66
CA GLY A 248 7.64 -6.66 -4.20
C GLY A 248 8.45 -5.54 -4.85
N ILE A 249 9.46 -5.00 -4.16
CA ILE A 249 10.36 -3.96 -4.71
C ILE A 249 11.03 -4.43 -6.00
N VAL A 250 11.60 -5.63 -5.99
CA VAL A 250 12.33 -6.18 -7.15
C VAL A 250 11.40 -6.36 -8.33
N MET A 251 10.20 -6.89 -8.10
CA MET A 251 9.20 -7.09 -9.14
C MET A 251 8.67 -5.74 -9.66
N GLY A 252 8.29 -4.82 -8.77
CA GLY A 252 7.77 -3.49 -9.12
C GLY A 252 8.74 -2.67 -9.96
N ASN A 253 10.05 -2.87 -9.77
CA ASN A 253 11.11 -2.20 -10.52
C ASN A 253 11.65 -3.00 -11.72
N SER A 254 10.99 -4.11 -12.08
CA SER A 254 11.31 -4.92 -13.26
C SER A 254 10.29 -4.70 -14.39
N ALA A 255 10.67 -5.09 -15.61
CA ALA A 255 9.77 -5.19 -16.75
C ALA A 255 9.16 -6.61 -16.80
N PHE A 256 7.84 -6.70 -16.77
CA PHE A 256 7.14 -7.98 -16.87
C PHE A 256 5.78 -7.86 -17.57
N VAL A 257 5.29 -8.99 -18.07
CA VAL A 257 4.00 -9.10 -18.77
C VAL A 257 2.86 -8.61 -17.88
N GLN A 258 1.93 -7.82 -18.45
CA GLN A 258 0.74 -7.29 -17.75
C GLN A 258 1.03 -6.44 -16.50
N LYS A 259 2.21 -5.80 -16.39
CA LYS A 259 2.63 -5.02 -15.22
C LYS A 259 1.58 -4.05 -14.68
N LYS A 260 0.99 -3.19 -15.53
CA LYS A 260 -0.02 -2.21 -15.09
C LYS A 260 -1.27 -2.87 -14.49
N SER A 261 -1.73 -3.96 -15.11
CA SER A 261 -2.88 -4.74 -14.64
C SER A 261 -2.58 -5.38 -13.30
N LEU A 262 -1.40 -5.99 -13.14
CA LEU A 262 -0.96 -6.62 -11.90
C LEU A 262 -0.78 -5.61 -10.76
N LEU A 263 -0.22 -4.43 -11.03
CA LEU A 263 -0.13 -3.35 -10.04
C LEU A 263 -1.52 -2.91 -9.54
N ARG A 264 -2.48 -2.67 -10.47
CA ARG A 264 -3.86 -2.31 -10.10
C ARG A 264 -4.57 -3.44 -9.33
N PHE A 265 -4.32 -4.69 -9.71
CA PHE A 265 -4.87 -5.86 -9.02
C PHE A 265 -4.35 -5.96 -7.58
N HIS A 266 -3.03 -5.84 -7.37
CA HIS A 266 -2.43 -5.90 -6.04
C HIS A 266 -2.78 -4.69 -5.17
N ASP A 267 -3.00 -3.51 -5.73
CA ASP A 267 -3.54 -2.34 -5.00
C ASP A 267 -4.95 -2.62 -4.47
N GLY A 268 -5.85 -3.12 -5.32
CA GLY A 268 -7.19 -3.53 -4.91
C GLY A 268 -7.18 -4.66 -3.87
N LEU A 269 -6.26 -5.62 -4.02
CA LEU A 269 -6.07 -6.70 -3.05
C LEU A 269 -5.54 -6.18 -1.71
N ALA A 270 -4.59 -5.25 -1.70
CA ALA A 270 -4.08 -4.64 -0.48
C ALA A 270 -5.18 -3.91 0.29
N TRP A 271 -6.06 -3.18 -0.41
CA TRP A 271 -7.25 -2.57 0.19
C TRP A 271 -8.19 -3.60 0.80
N LEU A 272 -8.46 -4.70 0.08
CA LEU A 272 -9.29 -5.79 0.63
C LEU A 272 -8.65 -6.39 1.88
N MET A 273 -7.34 -6.66 1.85
CA MET A 273 -6.60 -7.20 2.98
C MET A 273 -6.60 -6.25 4.18
N GLN A 274 -6.51 -4.94 3.97
CA GLN A 274 -6.67 -3.93 5.03
C GLN A 274 -8.07 -3.95 5.63
N ILE A 275 -9.13 -3.98 4.80
CA ILE A 275 -10.51 -4.04 5.29
C ILE A 275 -10.73 -5.30 6.13
N VAL A 276 -10.36 -6.47 5.60
CA VAL A 276 -10.52 -7.75 6.30
C VAL A 276 -9.74 -7.76 7.61
N MET A 277 -8.48 -7.32 7.59
CA MET A 277 -7.61 -7.27 8.77
C MET A 277 -8.21 -6.37 9.87
N PHE A 278 -8.58 -5.13 9.56
CA PHE A 278 -9.14 -4.22 10.57
C PHE A 278 -10.53 -4.65 11.06
N LEU A 279 -11.37 -5.24 10.21
CA LEU A 279 -12.66 -5.80 10.64
C LEU A 279 -12.45 -6.95 11.63
N VAL A 280 -11.56 -7.90 11.32
CA VAL A 280 -11.27 -9.05 12.19
C VAL A 280 -10.63 -8.61 13.50
N LEU A 281 -9.73 -7.62 13.48
CA LEU A 281 -9.18 -7.03 14.70
C LEU A 281 -10.24 -6.31 15.54
N GLY A 282 -11.21 -5.65 14.90
CA GLY A 282 -12.34 -5.03 15.59
C GLY A 282 -13.30 -6.05 16.19
N LEU A 283 -13.47 -7.22 15.56
CA LEU A 283 -14.28 -8.31 16.12
C LEU A 283 -13.64 -8.94 17.36
N GLN A 284 -12.31 -9.00 17.43
CA GLN A 284 -11.54 -9.64 18.51
C GLN A 284 -11.53 -8.85 19.83
N ILE A 285 -11.75 -7.53 19.78
CA ILE A 285 -11.64 -6.69 20.97
C ILE A 285 -12.96 -6.64 21.75
N PHE A 286 -12.84 -6.64 23.07
CA PHE A 286 -13.93 -6.40 24.01
C PHE A 286 -13.79 -4.96 24.56
N PRO A 287 -14.59 -3.98 24.11
CA PRO A 287 -14.58 -2.61 24.62
C PRO A 287 -14.54 -2.46 26.15
N SER A 288 -15.20 -3.34 26.90
CA SER A 288 -15.18 -3.34 28.37
C SER A 288 -13.77 -3.55 28.94
N HIS A 289 -12.94 -4.37 28.28
CA HIS A 289 -11.56 -4.63 28.66
C HIS A 289 -10.61 -3.46 28.34
N LEU A 290 -11.05 -2.49 27.53
CA LEU A 290 -10.28 -1.27 27.26
C LEU A 290 -10.39 -0.25 28.40
N VAL A 291 -11.51 -0.22 29.13
CA VAL A 291 -11.77 0.78 30.18
C VAL A 291 -10.67 0.80 31.26
N PRO A 292 -10.21 -0.34 31.80
CA PRO A 292 -9.16 -0.37 32.82
C PRO A 292 -7.80 0.14 32.31
N VAL A 293 -7.50 -0.03 31.02
CA VAL A 293 -6.21 0.35 30.45
C VAL A 293 -6.16 1.79 29.93
N ILE A 294 -7.27 2.54 29.94
CA ILE A 294 -7.33 3.93 29.45
C ILE A 294 -6.22 4.81 30.03
N PRO A 295 -6.01 4.89 31.37
CA PRO A 295 -5.01 5.80 31.93
C PRO A 295 -3.59 5.43 31.48
N ALA A 296 -3.24 4.15 31.60
CA ALA A 296 -1.95 3.65 31.18
C ALA A 296 -1.72 3.81 29.68
N GLY A 297 -2.75 3.55 28.88
CA GLY A 297 -2.73 3.68 27.43
C GLY A 297 -2.55 5.13 26.97
N LEU A 298 -3.24 6.10 27.59
CA LEU A 298 -3.08 7.51 27.27
C LEU A 298 -1.66 8.02 27.59
N VAL A 299 -1.13 7.68 28.77
CA VAL A 299 0.23 8.10 29.14
C VAL A 299 1.27 7.42 28.24
N THR A 300 1.11 6.12 27.97
CA THR A 300 2.00 5.39 27.06
C THR A 300 1.97 5.97 25.64
N ALA A 301 0.77 6.28 25.13
CA ALA A 301 0.62 6.91 23.82
C ALA A 301 1.26 8.31 23.79
N PHE A 302 1.11 9.10 24.86
CA PHE A 302 1.77 10.40 24.99
C PHE A 302 3.30 10.26 24.97
N VAL A 303 3.87 9.36 25.77
CA VAL A 303 5.31 9.09 25.79
C VAL A 303 5.79 8.62 24.43
N LEU A 304 5.06 7.73 23.76
CA LEU A 304 5.37 7.26 22.42
C LEU A 304 5.43 8.41 21.41
N MET A 305 4.40 9.26 21.37
CA MET A 305 4.23 10.31 20.36
C MET A 305 5.10 11.53 20.60
N VAL A 306 5.28 11.95 21.85
CA VAL A 306 5.92 13.23 22.20
C VAL A 306 7.36 13.06 22.66
N VAL A 307 7.74 11.87 23.15
CA VAL A 307 9.08 11.62 23.70
C VAL A 307 9.84 10.61 22.85
N ALA A 308 9.38 9.36 22.82
CA ALA A 308 10.12 8.25 22.24
C ALA A 308 10.35 8.43 20.73
N ARG A 309 9.28 8.79 20.00
CA ARG A 309 9.34 8.94 18.55
C ARG A 309 10.19 10.15 18.12
N PRO A 310 9.98 11.38 18.63
CA PRO A 310 10.86 12.51 18.33
C PRO A 310 12.33 12.21 18.67
N PHE A 311 12.61 11.66 19.85
CA PHE A 311 13.98 11.33 20.22
C PHE A 311 14.62 10.34 19.23
N SER A 312 13.90 9.25 18.91
CA SER A 312 14.39 8.21 18.00
C SER A 312 14.63 8.75 16.59
N VAL A 313 13.75 9.61 16.08
CA VAL A 313 13.89 10.24 14.75
C VAL A 313 15.05 11.21 14.73
N PHE A 314 15.18 12.10 15.72
CA PHE A 314 16.25 13.10 15.75
C PHE A 314 17.64 12.46 15.88
N VAL A 315 17.77 11.39 16.65
CA VAL A 315 19.03 10.65 16.78
C VAL A 315 19.34 9.89 15.48
N SER A 316 18.37 9.16 14.93
CA SER A 316 18.55 8.38 13.69
C SER A 316 18.86 9.26 12.48
N LEU A 317 18.26 10.45 12.43
CA LEU A 317 18.46 11.44 11.36
C LEU A 317 19.45 12.56 11.75
N SER A 318 20.24 12.39 12.82
CA SER A 318 21.21 13.40 13.26
C SER A 318 22.22 13.75 12.16
N ARG A 319 22.65 12.75 11.38
CA ARG A 319 23.56 12.88 10.24
C ARG A 319 22.87 13.10 8.90
N SER A 320 21.55 13.27 8.86
CA SER A 320 20.84 13.58 7.62
C SER A 320 20.89 15.09 7.34
N GLY A 321 20.94 15.46 6.06
CA GLY A 321 20.83 16.86 5.61
C GLY A 321 19.42 17.46 5.72
N MET A 322 18.52 16.82 6.48
CA MET A 322 17.14 17.27 6.65
C MET A 322 17.05 18.41 7.65
N SER A 323 16.16 19.35 7.35
CA SER A 323 15.79 20.44 8.25
C SER A 323 15.12 19.94 9.52
N VAL A 324 15.14 20.77 10.56
CA VAL A 324 14.44 20.48 11.83
C VAL A 324 12.94 20.31 11.61
N PHE A 325 12.33 21.10 10.72
CA PHE A 325 10.90 21.00 10.40
C PHE A 325 10.54 19.65 9.76
N GLU A 326 11.38 19.15 8.85
CA GLU A 326 11.21 17.82 8.26
C GLU A 326 11.34 16.72 9.32
N LYS A 327 12.32 16.82 10.23
CA LYS A 327 12.49 15.86 11.34
C LYS A 327 11.30 15.88 12.30
N CYS A 328 10.79 17.07 12.64
CA CYS A 328 9.56 17.21 13.44
C CYS A 328 8.36 16.55 12.76
N PHE A 329 8.21 16.74 11.45
CA PHE A 329 7.13 16.13 10.69
C PHE A 329 7.23 14.60 10.65
N VAL A 330 8.41 14.05 10.34
CA VAL A 330 8.65 12.59 10.36
C VAL A 330 8.41 12.00 11.75
N SER A 331 8.73 12.75 12.80
CA SER A 331 8.43 12.37 14.18
C SER A 331 6.91 12.31 14.43
N TRP A 332 6.17 13.32 13.99
CA TRP A 332 4.73 13.41 14.22
C TRP A 332 3.91 12.42 13.38
N VAL A 333 4.37 12.12 12.17
CA VAL A 333 3.71 11.24 11.20
C VAL A 333 3.84 9.75 11.56
N GLY A 334 4.51 9.41 12.67
CA GLY A 334 4.64 8.04 13.19
C GLY A 334 3.34 7.44 13.74
N LEU A 335 2.27 7.48 12.94
CA LEU A 335 0.97 6.89 13.22
C LEU A 335 1.08 5.37 13.29
N ARG A 336 0.47 4.77 14.31
CA ARG A 336 0.44 3.32 14.51
C ARG A 336 -0.75 2.70 13.77
N GLY A 337 -0.47 1.69 12.93
CA GLY A 337 -1.50 1.00 12.14
C GLY A 337 -1.88 -0.37 12.69
N ALA A 338 -2.26 -1.28 11.80
CA ALA A 338 -2.71 -2.63 12.18
C ALA A 338 -1.59 -3.56 12.67
N VAL A 339 -0.36 -3.37 12.21
CA VAL A 339 0.75 -4.29 12.50
C VAL A 339 0.99 -4.47 13.99
N PRO A 340 1.09 -3.41 14.81
CA PRO A 340 1.13 -3.56 16.27
C PRO A 340 0.00 -4.40 16.86
N ILE A 341 -1.23 -4.27 16.35
CA ILE A 341 -2.37 -5.04 16.88
C ILE A 341 -2.24 -6.53 16.53
N ILE A 342 -1.79 -6.84 15.31
CA ILE A 342 -1.47 -8.23 14.93
C ILE A 342 -0.33 -8.76 15.81
N LEU A 343 0.74 -7.99 15.99
CA LEU A 343 1.87 -8.41 16.81
C LEU A 343 1.48 -8.63 18.28
N ALA A 344 0.48 -7.92 18.78
CA ALA A 344 -0.07 -8.13 20.12
C ALA A 344 -0.80 -9.49 20.29
N THR A 345 -1.15 -10.17 19.20
CA THR A 345 -1.66 -11.55 19.25
C THR A 345 -0.56 -12.59 19.49
N PHE A 346 0.71 -12.26 19.22
CA PHE A 346 1.82 -13.20 19.40
C PHE A 346 2.02 -13.56 20.88
N PRO A 347 2.03 -12.59 21.83
CA PRO A 347 2.06 -12.91 23.25
C PRO A 347 0.88 -13.72 23.76
N LEU A 348 -0.33 -13.45 23.24
CA LEU A 348 -1.55 -14.20 23.57
C LEU A 348 -1.39 -15.68 23.20
N LEU A 349 -0.89 -15.96 21.99
CA LEU A 349 -0.70 -17.32 21.50
C LEU A 349 0.51 -18.02 22.12
N ALA A 350 1.53 -17.26 22.52
CA ALA A 350 2.65 -17.78 23.30
C ALA A 350 2.27 -18.14 24.75
N GLY A 351 1.05 -17.83 25.19
CA GLY A 351 0.57 -18.10 26.55
C GLY A 351 1.30 -17.29 27.62
N LEU A 352 1.77 -16.09 27.26
CA LEU A 352 2.51 -15.24 28.19
C LEU A 352 1.61 -14.74 29.34
N PRO A 353 2.15 -14.64 30.57
CA PRO A 353 1.47 -13.92 31.65
C PRO A 353 1.12 -12.49 31.20
N GLN A 354 -0.03 -11.99 31.63
CA GLN A 354 -0.55 -10.66 31.26
C GLN A 354 -0.74 -10.40 29.75
N ALA A 355 -0.79 -11.43 28.91
CA ALA A 355 -0.93 -11.24 27.46
C ALA A 355 -2.20 -10.46 27.05
N GLU A 356 -3.31 -10.62 27.79
CA GLU A 356 -4.52 -9.81 27.59
C GLU A 356 -4.29 -8.32 27.89
N LEU A 357 -3.58 -8.02 28.99
CA LEU A 357 -3.22 -6.64 29.33
C LEU A 357 -2.35 -6.01 28.24
N ILE A 358 -1.36 -6.77 27.74
CA ILE A 358 -0.49 -6.35 26.62
C ILE A 358 -1.35 -6.04 25.40
N PHE A 359 -2.25 -6.95 25.04
CA PHE A 359 -3.14 -6.79 23.88
C PHE A 359 -4.01 -5.53 24.00
N ASN A 360 -4.72 -5.38 25.12
CA ASN A 360 -5.62 -4.25 25.35
C ASN A 360 -4.87 -2.92 25.40
N LEU A 361 -3.69 -2.88 26.05
CA LEU A 361 -2.87 -1.67 26.12
C LEU A 361 -2.35 -1.27 24.74
N VAL A 362 -1.79 -2.21 23.98
CA VAL A 362 -1.30 -1.97 22.61
C VAL A 362 -2.45 -1.47 21.73
N PHE A 363 -3.59 -2.16 21.76
CA PHE A 363 -4.77 -1.78 21.00
C PHE A 363 -5.19 -0.34 21.31
N PHE A 364 -5.26 0.02 22.60
CA PHE A 364 -5.64 1.35 23.03
C PHE A 364 -4.64 2.42 22.56
N VAL A 365 -3.33 2.13 22.64
CA VAL A 365 -2.28 3.05 22.15
C VAL A 365 -2.39 3.26 20.64
N VAL A 366 -2.65 2.19 19.88
CA VAL A 366 -2.85 2.27 18.43
C VAL A 366 -4.09 3.11 18.09
N LEU A 367 -5.22 2.85 18.76
CA LEU A 367 -6.45 3.61 18.57
C LEU A 367 -6.23 5.10 18.87
N THR A 368 -5.56 5.42 19.98
CA THR A 368 -5.24 6.78 20.39
C THR A 368 -4.31 7.48 19.37
N SER A 369 -3.25 6.79 18.93
CA SER A 369 -2.32 7.31 17.92
C SER A 369 -3.03 7.59 16.59
N ALA A 370 -3.81 6.64 16.09
CA ALA A 370 -4.51 6.78 14.83
C ALA A 370 -5.60 7.88 14.88
N LEU A 371 -6.28 8.08 16.01
CA LEU A 371 -7.26 9.15 16.18
C LEU A 371 -6.58 10.52 16.27
N LEU A 372 -5.57 10.67 17.14
CA LEU A 372 -4.92 11.95 17.41
C LEU A 372 -3.95 12.36 16.31
N GLN A 373 -3.03 11.48 15.90
CA GLN A 373 -2.07 11.79 14.83
C GLN A 373 -2.76 11.76 13.47
N GLY A 374 -3.65 10.78 13.22
CA GLY A 374 -4.35 10.66 11.94
C GLY A 374 -5.11 11.91 11.55
N SER A 375 -5.88 12.49 12.48
CA SER A 375 -6.64 13.72 12.23
C SER A 375 -5.75 14.97 12.17
N SER A 376 -4.60 14.99 12.85
CA SER A 376 -3.71 16.17 12.94
C SER A 376 -2.64 16.24 11.85
N ILE A 377 -2.33 15.15 11.14
CA ILE A 377 -1.31 15.12 10.06
C ILE A 377 -1.48 16.27 9.03
N PRO A 378 -2.69 16.52 8.47
CA PRO A 378 -2.89 17.61 7.53
C PRO A 378 -2.56 18.99 8.11
N LEU A 379 -2.93 19.20 9.37
CA LEU A 379 -2.67 20.45 10.08
C LEU A 379 -1.16 20.63 10.32
N CYS A 380 -0.47 19.58 10.76
CA CYS A 380 0.98 19.61 10.97
C CYS A 380 1.74 19.89 9.67
N ALA A 381 1.34 19.30 8.54
CA ALA A 381 1.96 19.57 7.24
C ALA A 381 1.87 21.05 6.84
N ARG A 382 0.70 21.68 7.09
CA ARG A 382 0.47 23.11 6.84
C ARG A 382 1.27 24.03 7.75
N ILE A 383 1.26 23.75 9.05
CA ILE A 383 1.99 24.56 10.05
C ILE A 383 3.49 24.55 9.75
N LEU A 384 4.03 23.39 9.38
CA LEU A 384 5.44 23.21 9.06
C LEU A 384 5.81 23.65 7.63
N LYS A 385 4.83 24.11 6.82
CA LYS A 385 5.00 24.57 5.43
C LYS A 385 5.68 23.52 4.53
N LEU A 386 5.34 22.24 4.72
CA LEU A 386 5.92 21.10 4.00
C LEU A 386 5.08 20.66 2.79
N GLU A 387 4.05 21.43 2.43
CA GLU A 387 3.24 21.20 1.24
C GLU A 387 4.06 21.47 -0.03
N GLY A 388 4.24 20.45 -0.85
CA GLY A 388 4.89 20.52 -2.14
C GLY A 388 3.97 21.14 -3.20
N PRO A 389 4.53 21.68 -4.29
CA PRO A 389 3.72 22.03 -5.46
C PRO A 389 2.92 20.80 -5.89
N GLN A 390 1.63 20.95 -6.16
CA GLN A 390 0.85 19.84 -6.70
C GLN A 390 1.53 19.37 -7.99
N PRO A 391 1.88 18.08 -8.12
CA PRO A 391 2.25 17.53 -9.41
C PRO A 391 1.13 17.89 -10.38
N TYR A 392 1.50 18.36 -11.58
CA TYR A 392 0.55 18.42 -12.68
C TYR A 392 0.07 16.99 -12.93
N SER A 393 -1.03 16.61 -12.31
CA SER A 393 -1.78 15.44 -12.71
C SER A 393 -2.53 15.90 -13.95
N PRO A 394 -2.19 15.43 -15.17
CA PRO A 394 -3.24 15.39 -16.18
C PRO A 394 -4.42 14.68 -15.50
N ALA A 395 -5.62 15.25 -15.62
CA ALA A 395 -6.82 14.62 -15.08
C ALA A 395 -6.77 13.12 -15.40
N SER A 396 -6.95 12.31 -14.38
CA SER A 396 -6.90 10.86 -14.37
C SER A 396 -7.64 10.26 -15.56
N GLU A 397 -6.97 9.90 -16.66
CA GLU A 397 -7.51 9.10 -17.78
C GLU A 397 -8.93 9.46 -18.32
N ASP A 398 -9.50 10.57 -17.88
CA ASP A 398 -10.49 11.39 -18.55
C ASP A 398 -9.63 12.51 -19.10
N LEU A 399 -8.97 12.28 -20.25
CA LEU A 399 -8.44 13.43 -20.95
C LEU A 399 -9.65 14.39 -21.12
N PRO A 400 -9.56 15.66 -20.68
CA PRO A 400 -10.51 16.68 -21.12
C PRO A 400 -10.41 16.90 -22.65
N GLY A 401 -9.52 16.18 -23.34
CA GLY A 401 -9.47 15.98 -24.79
C GLY A 401 -9.82 14.55 -25.28
N THR A 402 -10.05 13.55 -24.43
CA THR A 402 -10.75 12.30 -24.85
C THR A 402 -12.24 12.50 -24.76
N ALA A 403 -12.75 13.45 -23.98
CA ALA A 403 -14.13 13.90 -24.11
C ALA A 403 -14.41 14.48 -25.52
N CYS A 404 -13.41 15.12 -26.16
CA CYS A 404 -13.52 15.53 -27.57
C CYS A 404 -13.69 14.33 -28.52
N PHE A 405 -13.11 13.17 -28.20
CA PHE A 405 -13.26 11.93 -28.98
C PHE A 405 -14.30 10.94 -28.41
N ALA A 406 -14.85 11.19 -27.22
CA ALA A 406 -15.85 10.31 -26.59
C ALA A 406 -17.24 10.49 -27.21
N SER A 407 -17.46 11.63 -27.87
CA SER A 407 -18.63 11.88 -28.72
C SER A 407 -18.29 11.81 -30.22
N GLY A 408 -17.08 11.39 -30.54
CA GLY A 408 -16.50 11.42 -31.86
C GLY A 408 -16.16 10.02 -32.32
N ALA A 409 -17.13 9.36 -32.96
CA ALA A 409 -17.06 7.95 -33.30
C ALA A 409 -15.73 7.60 -34.02
N PHE A 410 -14.96 6.67 -33.43
CA PHE A 410 -13.85 6.05 -34.13
C PHE A 410 -14.45 5.26 -35.30
N HIS A 411 -14.21 5.74 -36.51
CA HIS A 411 -14.72 5.11 -37.70
C HIS A 411 -13.62 4.32 -38.38
N THR A 412 -13.95 3.09 -38.73
CA THR A 412 -13.10 2.25 -39.56
C THR A 412 -13.71 2.20 -40.93
N VAL A 413 -13.03 2.77 -41.93
CA VAL A 413 -13.50 2.79 -43.31
C VAL A 413 -12.51 2.02 -44.17
N THR A 414 -12.99 0.97 -44.82
CA THR A 414 -12.20 0.27 -45.84
C THR A 414 -12.43 0.96 -47.18
N ILE A 415 -11.36 1.31 -47.87
CA ILE A 415 -11.40 2.01 -49.16
C ILE A 415 -11.71 1.00 -50.27
N PRO A 416 -12.89 1.07 -50.91
CA PRO A 416 -13.20 0.21 -52.05
C PRO A 416 -12.34 0.58 -53.27
N ALA A 417 -12.18 -0.35 -54.21
CA ALA A 417 -11.36 -0.15 -55.40
C ALA A 417 -11.83 1.00 -56.30
N GLU A 418 -13.13 1.33 -56.26
CA GLU A 418 -13.74 2.43 -57.03
C GLU A 418 -13.82 3.75 -56.25
N SER A 419 -13.18 3.82 -55.08
CA SER A 419 -13.24 5.02 -54.25
C SER A 419 -12.48 6.20 -54.88
N PRO A 420 -13.06 7.42 -54.90
CA PRO A 420 -12.41 8.61 -55.46
C PRO A 420 -11.21 9.12 -54.65
N VAL A 421 -10.95 8.51 -53.48
CA VAL A 421 -9.78 8.79 -52.64
C VAL A 421 -8.63 7.81 -52.85
N ALA A 422 -8.86 6.69 -53.55
CA ALA A 422 -7.78 5.76 -53.88
C ALA A 422 -6.79 6.42 -54.86
N GLY A 423 -5.51 6.35 -54.54
CA GLY A 423 -4.41 6.96 -55.30
C GLY A 423 -4.13 8.43 -54.95
N LYS A 424 -4.86 9.05 -54.02
CA LYS A 424 -4.61 10.44 -53.57
C LYS A 424 -3.78 10.49 -52.29
N GLN A 425 -3.05 11.58 -52.09
CA GLN A 425 -2.39 11.84 -50.81
C GLN A 425 -3.41 12.31 -49.78
N LEU A 426 -3.15 12.01 -48.51
CA LEU A 426 -4.04 12.38 -47.40
C LEU A 426 -4.27 13.91 -47.33
N VAL A 427 -3.26 14.72 -47.66
CA VAL A 427 -3.36 16.19 -47.71
C VAL A 427 -4.32 16.67 -48.81
N ASP A 428 -4.43 15.95 -49.92
CA ASP A 428 -5.28 16.32 -51.06
C ASP A 428 -6.77 16.09 -50.78
N LEU A 429 -7.09 15.37 -49.70
CA LEU A 429 -8.47 15.09 -49.31
C LEU A 429 -9.17 16.29 -48.65
N ASN A 430 -8.43 17.35 -48.28
CA ASN A 430 -8.97 18.54 -47.61
C ASN A 430 -9.96 18.20 -46.49
N LEU A 431 -9.54 17.28 -45.61
CA LEU A 431 -10.41 16.79 -44.53
C LEU A 431 -10.90 17.96 -43.66
N PRO A 432 -12.17 17.92 -43.21
CA PRO A 432 -12.72 18.94 -42.32
C PRO A 432 -11.89 19.07 -41.04
N SER A 433 -11.89 20.28 -40.45
CA SER A 433 -11.31 20.49 -39.12
C SER A 433 -11.99 19.58 -38.10
N GLY A 434 -11.18 18.84 -37.32
CA GLY A 434 -11.67 17.87 -36.36
C GLY A 434 -11.78 16.43 -36.88
N VAL A 435 -11.30 16.13 -38.11
CA VAL A 435 -11.15 14.77 -38.64
C VAL A 435 -9.68 14.42 -38.79
N LEU A 436 -9.25 13.33 -38.17
CA LEU A 436 -7.87 12.85 -38.14
C LEU A 436 -7.80 11.37 -38.52
N VAL A 437 -7.02 11.04 -39.54
CA VAL A 437 -6.65 9.64 -39.82
C VAL A 437 -5.49 9.27 -38.90
N VAL A 438 -5.74 8.37 -37.94
CA VAL A 438 -4.78 8.00 -36.89
C VAL A 438 -3.75 6.99 -37.42
N TYR A 439 -4.22 5.98 -38.15
CA TYR A 439 -3.36 5.02 -38.85
C TYR A 439 -4.10 4.38 -40.04
N ILE A 440 -3.32 3.89 -40.99
CA ILE A 440 -3.79 3.14 -42.16
C ILE A 440 -3.32 1.70 -42.01
N GLN A 441 -4.24 0.75 -42.10
CA GLN A 441 -3.91 -0.67 -42.16
C GLN A 441 -3.93 -1.14 -43.62
N ARG A 442 -2.77 -1.59 -44.10
CA ARG A 442 -2.57 -2.09 -45.47
C ARG A 442 -2.21 -3.57 -45.39
N GLY A 443 -3.22 -4.42 -45.51
CA GLY A 443 -3.07 -5.85 -45.24
C GLY A 443 -2.59 -6.13 -43.82
N ALA A 444 -1.36 -6.61 -43.66
CA ALA A 444 -0.76 -6.95 -42.37
C ALA A 444 0.10 -5.84 -41.75
N THR A 445 0.32 -4.72 -42.46
CA THR A 445 1.14 -3.61 -41.96
C THR A 445 0.28 -2.43 -41.51
N SER A 446 0.68 -1.80 -40.42
CA SER A 446 0.09 -0.55 -39.93
C SER A 446 1.03 0.61 -40.20
N ILE A 447 0.52 1.66 -40.84
CA ILE A 447 1.26 2.84 -41.26
C ILE A 447 0.69 4.04 -40.49
N ILE A 448 1.56 4.84 -39.87
CA ILE A 448 1.18 6.14 -39.31
C ILE A 448 1.25 7.15 -40.45
N PRO A 449 0.12 7.66 -40.96
CA PRO A 449 0.09 8.48 -42.15
C PRO A 449 0.64 9.88 -41.87
N GLN A 450 1.26 10.46 -42.89
CA GLN A 450 1.60 11.86 -42.99
C GLN A 450 0.77 12.47 -44.13
N GLY A 451 0.80 13.80 -44.30
CA GLY A 451 0.06 14.45 -45.38
C GLY A 451 0.39 13.88 -46.77
N SER A 452 1.64 13.44 -46.98
CA SER A 452 2.13 12.83 -48.22
C SER A 452 1.78 11.35 -48.41
N THR A 453 1.16 10.70 -47.41
CA THR A 453 0.82 9.28 -47.51
C THR A 453 -0.29 9.08 -48.52
N VAL A 454 -0.02 8.25 -49.53
CA VAL A 454 -0.98 7.87 -50.58
C VAL A 454 -1.88 6.75 -50.06
N ILE A 455 -3.19 6.96 -50.18
CA ILE A 455 -4.21 5.99 -49.80
C ILE A 455 -4.41 5.02 -50.97
N GLU A 456 -4.36 3.71 -50.71
CA GLU A 456 -4.51 2.67 -51.72
C GLU A 456 -5.88 1.98 -51.61
N ALA A 457 -6.34 1.41 -52.73
CA ALA A 457 -7.51 0.55 -52.72
C ALA A 457 -7.28 -0.66 -51.79
N GLY A 458 -8.24 -0.94 -50.91
CA GLY A 458 -8.12 -1.99 -49.89
C GLY A 458 -7.47 -1.55 -48.58
N ASP A 459 -7.02 -0.30 -48.46
CA ASP A 459 -6.59 0.27 -47.18
C ASP A 459 -7.78 0.37 -46.22
N THR A 460 -7.53 0.06 -44.95
CA THR A 460 -8.47 0.33 -43.86
C THR A 460 -7.99 1.55 -43.07
N LEU A 461 -8.74 2.64 -43.16
CA LEU A 461 -8.47 3.89 -42.47
C LEU A 461 -9.13 3.88 -41.09
N HIS A 462 -8.35 4.15 -40.05
CA HIS A 462 -8.86 4.38 -38.71
C HIS A 462 -8.91 5.87 -38.43
N ILE A 463 -10.12 6.40 -38.38
CA ILE A 463 -10.41 7.83 -38.35
C ILE A 463 -10.95 8.19 -36.96
N ALA A 464 -10.35 9.19 -36.34
CA ALA A 464 -10.89 9.87 -35.17
C ALA A 464 -11.53 11.18 -35.66
N ALA A 465 -12.77 11.45 -35.24
CA ALA A 465 -13.45 12.70 -35.53
C ALA A 465 -13.95 13.31 -34.21
N ASP A 466 -14.10 14.63 -34.12
CA ASP A 466 -14.65 15.30 -32.91
C ASP A 466 -16.18 15.10 -32.74
N HIS A 467 -16.87 14.68 -33.82
CA HIS A 467 -18.31 14.39 -33.89
C HIS A 467 -18.56 13.17 -34.81
N GLU A 468 -19.78 12.61 -34.85
CA GLU A 468 -20.13 11.58 -35.87
C GLU A 468 -19.76 12.09 -37.27
N LEU A 469 -19.04 11.26 -38.05
CA LEU A 469 -18.69 11.61 -39.42
C LEU A 469 -19.97 11.90 -40.20
N GLY A 470 -20.12 13.14 -40.67
CA GLY A 470 -21.24 13.53 -41.54
C GLY A 470 -21.32 12.61 -42.76
N ALA A 471 -22.54 12.35 -43.25
CA ALA A 471 -22.78 11.46 -44.38
C ALA A 471 -21.90 11.81 -45.60
N ASP A 472 -21.62 13.10 -45.82
CA ASP A 472 -20.76 13.59 -46.91
C ASP A 472 -19.28 13.19 -46.76
N THR A 473 -18.77 13.10 -45.53
CA THR A 473 -17.36 12.69 -45.29
C THR A 473 -17.21 11.17 -45.39
N LEU A 474 -18.21 10.40 -44.94
CA LEU A 474 -18.26 8.95 -45.19
C LEU A 474 -18.44 8.62 -46.68
N ALA A 475 -19.27 9.40 -47.38
CA ALA A 475 -19.46 9.35 -48.82
C ALA A 475 -18.15 9.57 -49.60
N LEU A 476 -17.32 10.52 -49.15
CA LEU A 476 -16.01 10.79 -49.74
C LEU A 476 -15.11 9.54 -49.76
N PHE A 477 -15.10 8.76 -48.67
CA PHE A 477 -14.30 7.54 -48.57
C PHE A 477 -14.93 6.31 -49.25
N GLN A 478 -16.26 6.24 -49.29
CA GLN A 478 -17.00 5.08 -49.80
C GLN A 478 -17.43 5.21 -51.28
N GLY A 479 -17.26 6.37 -51.90
CA GLY A 479 -17.62 6.59 -53.31
C GLY A 479 -19.12 6.70 -53.59
N ARG A 480 -19.96 6.93 -52.57
CA ARG A 480 -21.40 7.19 -52.76
C ARG A 480 -21.60 8.69 -52.91
N THR A 481 -21.90 9.18 -54.10
CA THR A 481 -22.34 10.58 -54.28
C THR A 481 -23.61 10.82 -53.48
N SER A 482 -23.61 11.80 -52.57
CA SER A 482 -24.82 12.28 -51.91
C SER A 482 -25.81 12.77 -52.98
N GLY A 483 -26.98 12.14 -53.03
CA GLY A 483 -28.10 12.52 -53.88
C GLY A 483 -29.13 13.31 -53.11
#